data_AF-V5HHT8-F1
#
_entry.id   AF-V5HHT8-F1
#
_cell.length_a   1.000
_cell.length_b   1.000
_cell.length_c   1.000
_cell.angle_alpha   90.00
_cell.angle_beta   90.00
_cell.angle_gamma   90.00
#
_symmetry.space_group_name_H-M   'P 1'
#
loop_
_entity.id
_entity.type
_entity.pdbx_description
1 polymer ?
#
loop_
_entity_poly.entity_id
_entity_poly.type
_entity_poly.pdbx_seq_one_letter_code
_entity_poly.pdbx_strand_id
1 'polypeptide(L)'
;MVPYNTDKFGSHVVTLRVKLHRKESSVVDLMKKFFAYFVDKILYEHDALRVTVIFDCTDAGVSNVDMELIKFIIVVFRDLYPWALGYIIVHNMPWILNAVWKIIKTMLPSEGVERIRFTTKDGILDYVDRQNLAKYMGGEDPYVYNYEKGKPLGERCPRVSYPKVVIPP
;
A
#
# COMPACT_ATOMS: atom_id res chain seq x y z
N MET A 1 -8.13 1.52 3.46
CA MET A 1 -6.77 2.03 3.18
C MET A 1 -6.50 3.15 4.14
N VAL A 2 -5.30 3.21 4.70
CA VAL A 2 -4.87 4.25 5.63
C VAL A 2 -3.63 4.91 5.04
N PRO A 3 -3.71 6.17 4.59
CA PRO A 3 -2.55 6.92 4.16
C PRO A 3 -1.70 7.27 5.39
N TYR A 4 -0.40 7.12 5.23
CA TYR A 4 0.62 7.47 6.22
C TYR A 4 1.66 8.38 5.56
N ASN A 5 2.65 8.76 6.37
CA ASN A 5 3.85 9.50 5.96
C ASN A 5 4.64 8.73 4.87
N THR A 6 5.89 9.11 4.66
CA THR A 6 6.75 8.45 3.68
C THR A 6 7.50 7.25 4.26
N ASP A 7 7.85 6.31 3.39
CA ASP A 7 8.90 5.34 3.64
C ASP A 7 10.28 6.02 3.62
N LYS A 8 11.32 5.29 4.01
CA LYS A 8 12.73 5.75 4.02
C LYS A 8 13.27 6.11 2.63
N PHE A 9 12.53 5.78 1.57
CA PHE A 9 12.89 6.02 0.18
C PHE A 9 12.06 7.15 -0.44
N GLY A 10 11.29 7.89 0.37
CA GLY A 10 10.50 9.04 -0.04
C GLY A 10 9.20 8.70 -0.77
N SER A 11 8.75 7.44 -0.75
CA SER A 11 7.44 7.05 -1.30
C SER A 11 6.37 7.24 -0.23
N HIS A 12 5.20 7.78 -0.59
CA HIS A 12 4.07 7.84 0.34
C HIS A 12 3.56 6.45 0.69
N VAL A 13 3.26 6.23 1.96
CA VAL A 13 2.80 4.93 2.45
C VAL A 13 1.27 4.88 2.45
N VAL A 14 0.72 3.80 1.91
CA VAL A 14 -0.69 3.43 2.07
C VAL A 14 -0.78 2.05 2.69
N THR A 15 -1.46 1.95 3.83
CA THR A 15 -1.63 0.70 4.56
C THR A 15 -3.00 0.09 4.34
N LEU A 16 -3.04 -1.21 4.04
CA LEU A 16 -4.22 -2.05 4.01
C LEU A 16 -4.11 -3.07 5.14
N ARG A 17 -5.02 -2.99 6.11
CA ARG A 17 -5.13 -3.98 7.18
C ARG A 17 -5.95 -5.16 6.67
N VAL A 18 -5.26 -6.24 6.33
CA VAL A 18 -5.87 -7.39 5.63
C VAL A 18 -6.93 -8.05 6.50
N LYS A 19 -6.73 -8.16 7.82
CA LYS A 19 -7.74 -8.75 8.72
C LYS A 19 -9.11 -8.07 8.70
N LEU A 20 -9.17 -6.79 8.31
CA LEU A 20 -10.40 -6.02 8.21
C LEU A 20 -11.08 -6.17 6.84
N HIS A 21 -10.38 -6.74 5.85
CA HIS A 21 -10.94 -7.01 4.54
C HIS A 21 -11.93 -8.16 4.59
N ARG A 22 -13.11 -7.95 4.00
CA ARG A 22 -14.08 -9.00 3.75
C ARG A 22 -14.23 -9.12 2.25
N LYS A 23 -13.97 -10.30 1.72
CA LYS A 23 -14.24 -10.60 0.32
C LYS A 23 -15.76 -10.55 0.11
N GLU A 24 -16.20 -9.59 -0.69
CA GLU A 24 -17.61 -9.38 -1.00
C GLU A 24 -17.72 -8.92 -2.46
N SER A 25 -18.30 -9.79 -3.30
CA SER A 25 -18.35 -9.56 -4.75
C SER A 25 -19.19 -8.34 -5.11
N SER A 26 -20.22 -8.02 -4.32
CA SER A 26 -21.08 -6.85 -4.59
C SER A 26 -20.35 -5.50 -4.44
N VAL A 27 -19.22 -5.47 -3.73
CA VAL A 27 -18.47 -4.22 -3.46
C VAL A 27 -17.05 -4.23 -4.01
N VAL A 28 -16.58 -5.34 -4.61
CA VAL A 28 -15.19 -5.45 -5.08
C VAL A 28 -14.83 -4.36 -6.08
N ASP A 29 -15.73 -4.03 -7.02
CA ASP A 29 -15.49 -2.96 -7.99
C ASP A 29 -15.45 -1.58 -7.35
N LEU A 30 -16.22 -1.36 -6.29
CA LEU A 30 -16.13 -0.14 -5.49
C LEU A 30 -14.77 -0.05 -4.79
N MET A 31 -14.26 -1.18 -4.26
CA MET A 31 -12.94 -1.22 -3.63
C MET A 31 -11.81 -0.97 -4.62
N LYS A 32 -11.89 -1.51 -5.85
CA LYS A 32 -10.96 -1.20 -6.94
C LYS A 32 -10.95 0.29 -7.28
N LYS A 33 -12.14 0.89 -7.45
CA LYS A 33 -12.28 2.33 -7.69
C LYS A 33 -11.71 3.14 -6.53
N PHE A 34 -11.96 2.73 -5.30
CA PHE A 34 -11.42 3.40 -4.11
C PHE A 34 -9.89 3.31 -4.07
N PHE A 35 -9.31 2.15 -4.40
CA PHE A 35 -7.86 1.98 -4.52
C PHE A 35 -7.25 2.90 -5.58
N ALA A 36 -7.78 2.90 -6.80
CA ALA A 36 -7.32 3.78 -7.87
C ALA A 36 -7.45 5.26 -7.46
N TYR A 37 -8.57 5.64 -6.86
CA TYR A 37 -8.79 6.99 -6.36
C TYR A 37 -7.74 7.43 -5.34
N PHE A 38 -7.34 6.58 -4.39
CA PHE A 38 -6.27 6.93 -3.43
C PHE A 38 -4.93 7.11 -4.13
N VAL A 39 -4.58 6.20 -5.05
CA VAL A 39 -3.34 6.28 -5.80
C VAL A 39 -3.29 7.59 -6.61
N ASP A 40 -4.36 7.93 -7.33
CA ASP A 40 -4.45 9.18 -8.11
C ASP A 40 -4.30 10.42 -7.24
N LYS A 41 -5.00 10.46 -6.10
CA LYS A 41 -4.92 11.58 -5.16
C LYS A 41 -3.50 11.78 -4.65
N ILE A 42 -2.81 10.70 -4.29
CA ILE A 42 -1.43 10.77 -3.78
C ILE A 42 -0.48 11.27 -4.87
N LEU A 43 -0.58 10.72 -6.08
CA LEU A 43 0.33 11.06 -7.18
C LEU A 43 0.09 12.48 -7.72
N TYR A 44 -1.16 12.88 -7.93
CA TYR A 44 -1.48 14.09 -8.69
C TYR A 44 -1.92 15.29 -7.83
N GLU A 45 -2.51 15.08 -6.66
CA GLU A 45 -2.93 16.18 -5.78
C GLU A 45 -1.96 16.46 -4.65
N HIS A 46 -1.16 15.46 -4.28
CA HIS A 46 -0.08 15.59 -3.32
C HIS A 46 1.31 15.63 -3.96
N ASP A 47 1.37 15.64 -5.29
CA ASP A 47 2.60 15.71 -6.10
C ASP A 47 3.63 14.63 -5.68
N ALA A 48 3.15 13.47 -5.20
CA ALA A 48 4.02 12.37 -4.83
C ALA A 48 4.58 11.68 -6.07
N LEU A 49 5.86 11.32 -6.03
CA LEU A 49 6.49 10.58 -7.13
C LEU A 49 6.16 9.09 -7.09
N ARG A 50 6.04 8.52 -5.88
CA ARG A 50 5.87 7.08 -5.67
C ARG A 50 4.98 6.77 -4.47
N VAL A 51 4.39 5.57 -4.49
CA VAL A 51 3.57 4.99 -3.43
C VAL A 51 4.15 3.63 -3.02
N THR A 52 4.28 3.43 -1.71
CA THR A 52 4.55 2.14 -1.09
C THR A 52 3.27 1.63 -0.45
N VAL A 53 2.88 0.39 -0.77
CA VAL A 53 1.67 -0.23 -0.21
C VAL A 53 2.07 -1.24 0.85
N ILE A 54 1.57 -1.06 2.07
CA ILE A 54 1.77 -2.01 3.17
C ILE A 54 0.51 -2.85 3.30
N PHE A 55 0.62 -4.16 3.10
CA PHE A 55 -0.37 -5.14 3.52
C PHE A 55 -0.03 -5.59 4.95
N ASP A 56 -0.72 -5.04 5.94
CA ASP A 56 -0.67 -5.49 7.33
C ASP A 56 -1.49 -6.78 7.45
N CYS A 57 -0.79 -7.91 7.47
CA CYS A 57 -1.37 -9.26 7.55
C CYS A 57 -1.45 -9.78 8.99
N THR A 58 -1.17 -8.96 10.01
CA THR A 58 -1.36 -9.36 11.40
C THR A 58 -2.81 -9.79 11.63
N ASP A 59 -2.99 -10.99 12.19
CA ASP A 59 -4.26 -11.69 12.40
C ASP A 59 -5.10 -11.96 11.14
N ALA A 60 -4.52 -11.90 9.93
CA ALA A 60 -5.23 -12.22 8.71
C ALA A 60 -5.34 -13.72 8.47
N GLY A 61 -6.45 -14.15 7.87
CA GLY A 61 -6.66 -15.52 7.40
C GLY A 61 -6.95 -15.58 5.91
N VAL A 62 -7.08 -16.79 5.37
CA VAL A 62 -7.41 -17.01 3.95
C VAL A 62 -8.76 -16.39 3.58
N SER A 63 -9.71 -16.31 4.51
CA SER A 63 -11.02 -15.67 4.31
C SER A 63 -10.93 -14.16 4.05
N ASN A 64 -9.82 -13.52 4.42
CA ASN A 64 -9.56 -12.11 4.15
C ASN A 64 -8.92 -11.87 2.77
N VAL A 65 -8.52 -12.92 2.05
CA VAL A 65 -7.83 -12.78 0.77
C VAL A 65 -8.82 -12.59 -0.36
N ASP A 66 -8.64 -11.53 -1.11
CA ASP A 66 -9.40 -11.22 -2.31
C ASP A 66 -8.50 -11.19 -3.54
N MET A 67 -8.48 -12.32 -4.25
CA MET A 67 -7.66 -12.48 -5.45
C MET A 67 -8.05 -11.52 -6.57
N GLU A 68 -9.28 -11.03 -6.60
CA GLU A 68 -9.72 -10.10 -7.63
C GLU A 68 -9.17 -8.70 -7.38
N LEU A 69 -9.22 -8.24 -6.12
CA LEU A 69 -8.59 -6.99 -5.72
C LEU A 69 -7.07 -7.04 -5.88
N ILE A 70 -6.42 -8.16 -5.53
CA ILE A 70 -4.97 -8.33 -5.70
C ILE A 70 -4.57 -8.25 -7.17
N LYS A 71 -5.30 -8.95 -8.06
CA LYS A 71 -5.07 -8.86 -9.51
C LYS A 71 -5.23 -7.44 -10.03
N PHE A 72 -6.22 -6.70 -9.52
CA PHE A 72 -6.40 -5.30 -9.87
C PHE A 72 -5.22 -4.44 -9.43
N ILE A 73 -4.71 -4.61 -8.21
CA ILE A 73 -3.53 -3.87 -7.71
C ILE A 73 -2.30 -4.17 -8.58
N ILE A 74 -2.12 -5.42 -9.02
CA ILE A 74 -1.04 -5.79 -9.95
C ILE A 74 -1.20 -5.02 -11.28
N VAL A 75 -2.40 -4.98 -11.85
CA VAL A 75 -2.67 -4.21 -13.08
C VAL A 75 -2.38 -2.72 -12.89
N VAL A 76 -2.80 -2.13 -11.77
CA VAL A 76 -2.54 -0.72 -11.47
C VAL A 76 -1.04 -0.42 -11.52
N PHE A 77 -0.20 -1.21 -10.85
CA PHE A 77 1.23 -0.93 -10.81
C PHE A 77 2.04 -1.53 -11.95
N ARG A 78 1.49 -2.43 -12.76
CA ARG A 78 2.17 -2.96 -13.94
C ARG A 78 1.85 -2.16 -15.19
N ASP A 79 0.58 -1.83 -15.37
CA ASP A 79 0.06 -1.34 -16.66
C ASP A 79 -0.31 0.14 -16.62
N LEU A 80 -0.80 0.65 -15.47
CA LEU A 80 -1.28 2.03 -15.37
C LEU A 80 -0.23 2.98 -14.80
N TYR A 81 0.43 2.61 -13.70
CA TYR A 81 1.39 3.44 -12.97
C TYR A 81 2.70 2.71 -12.62
N PRO A 82 3.42 2.08 -13.59
CA PRO A 82 4.66 1.35 -13.32
C PRO A 82 5.78 2.17 -12.68
N TRP A 83 5.87 3.46 -12.99
CA TRP A 83 6.87 4.36 -12.39
C TRP A 83 6.57 4.71 -10.92
N ALA A 84 5.32 4.59 -10.51
CA ALA A 84 4.86 5.04 -9.21
C ALA A 84 5.06 4.02 -8.09
N LEU A 85 5.37 2.75 -8.39
CA LEU A 85 5.53 1.74 -7.35
C LEU A 85 6.88 1.89 -6.63
N GLY A 86 6.82 2.20 -5.32
CA GLY A 86 7.95 2.12 -4.40
C GLY A 86 8.22 0.66 -4.02
N TYR A 87 7.56 0.20 -2.96
CA TYR A 87 7.53 -1.20 -2.52
C TYR A 87 6.10 -1.69 -2.28
N ILE A 88 5.91 -3.00 -2.40
CA ILE A 88 4.80 -3.71 -1.76
C ILE A 88 5.37 -4.42 -0.52
N ILE A 89 4.98 -3.97 0.66
CA ILE A 89 5.43 -4.56 1.92
C ILE A 89 4.32 -5.47 2.45
N VAL A 90 4.58 -6.77 2.51
CA VAL A 90 3.69 -7.75 3.16
C VAL A 90 4.18 -7.95 4.59
N HIS A 91 3.52 -7.29 5.53
CA HIS A 91 3.93 -7.25 6.93
C HIS A 91 3.24 -8.33 7.75
N ASN A 92 4.02 -9.05 8.57
CA ASN A 92 3.55 -10.11 9.47
C ASN A 92 2.67 -11.16 8.76
N MET A 93 3.10 -11.64 7.59
CA MET A 93 2.34 -12.64 6.83
C MET A 93 2.23 -13.97 7.60
N PRO A 94 1.00 -14.43 7.93
CA PRO A 94 0.79 -15.73 8.55
C PRO A 94 1.17 -16.86 7.60
N TRP A 95 1.73 -17.95 8.13
CA TRP A 95 2.23 -19.07 7.33
C TRP A 95 1.16 -19.69 6.41
N ILE A 96 -0.11 -19.65 6.80
CA ILE A 96 -1.23 -20.15 6.00
C ILE A 96 -1.41 -19.38 4.68
N LEU A 97 -0.97 -18.11 4.62
CA LEU A 97 -1.03 -17.29 3.42
C LEU A 97 0.12 -17.57 2.43
N ASN A 98 1.09 -18.43 2.77
CA ASN A 98 2.16 -18.81 1.84
C ASN A 98 1.63 -19.43 0.54
N ALA A 99 0.55 -20.20 0.60
CA ALA A 99 -0.07 -20.79 -0.59
C ALA A 99 -0.63 -19.72 -1.53
N VAL A 100 -1.27 -18.69 -0.96
CA VAL A 100 -1.76 -17.52 -1.69
C VAL A 100 -0.60 -16.77 -2.33
N TRP A 101 0.48 -16.51 -1.59
CA TRP A 101 1.67 -15.87 -2.14
C TRP A 101 2.25 -16.65 -3.33
N LYS A 102 2.37 -17.98 -3.23
CA LYS A 102 2.85 -18.80 -4.36
C LYS A 102 2.03 -18.60 -5.63
N ILE A 103 0.71 -18.48 -5.50
CA ILE A 103 -0.21 -18.20 -6.64
C ILE A 103 0.00 -16.78 -7.16
N ILE A 104 0.13 -15.78 -6.29
CA ILE A 104 0.37 -14.39 -6.71
C ILE A 104 1.70 -14.27 -7.42
N LYS A 105 2.74 -14.94 -6.93
CA LYS A 105 4.09 -14.90 -7.50
C LYS A 105 4.12 -15.35 -8.96
N THR A 106 3.29 -16.30 -9.38
CA THR A 106 3.22 -16.72 -10.80
C THR A 106 2.55 -15.70 -11.72
N MET A 107 1.83 -14.72 -11.16
CA MET A 107 1.19 -13.64 -11.90
C MET A 107 2.10 -12.43 -12.11
N LEU A 108 3.27 -12.41 -11.44
CA LEU A 108 4.16 -11.26 -11.40
C LEU A 108 5.37 -11.46 -12.33
N PRO A 109 5.81 -10.41 -13.05
CA PRO A 109 7.12 -10.42 -13.69
C PRO A 109 8.23 -10.38 -12.62
N SER A 110 9.45 -10.80 -12.98
CA SER A 110 10.60 -10.84 -12.07
C SER A 110 10.84 -9.51 -11.35
N GLU A 111 10.80 -8.40 -12.09
CA GLU A 111 10.94 -7.05 -11.54
C GLU A 111 9.85 -6.71 -10.51
N GLY A 112 8.62 -7.20 -10.73
CA GLY A 112 7.53 -7.03 -9.77
C GLY A 112 7.75 -7.81 -8.47
N VAL A 113 8.31 -9.01 -8.57
CA VAL A 113 8.70 -9.80 -7.38
C VAL A 113 9.80 -9.08 -6.59
N GLU A 114 10.75 -8.45 -7.26
CA GLU A 114 11.82 -7.66 -6.64
C GLU A 114 11.32 -6.39 -5.93
N ARG A 115 10.08 -5.97 -6.16
CA ARG A 115 9.43 -4.87 -5.43
C ARG A 115 8.67 -5.33 -4.19
N ILE A 116 8.54 -6.63 -3.97
CA ILE A 116 7.82 -7.19 -2.81
C ILE A 116 8.79 -7.45 -1.66
N ARG A 117 8.43 -7.03 -0.45
CA ARG A 117 9.18 -7.25 0.78
C ARG A 117 8.31 -7.90 1.84
N PHE A 118 8.74 -9.04 2.34
CA PHE A 118 8.11 -9.69 3.49
C PHE A 118 8.81 -9.21 4.74
N THR A 119 8.04 -8.68 5.69
CA THR A 119 8.60 -8.12 6.93
C THR A 119 7.94 -8.75 8.15
N THR A 120 8.68 -8.79 9.25
CA THR A 120 8.16 -9.07 10.59
C THR A 120 7.94 -7.75 11.35
N LYS A 121 7.47 -7.84 12.59
CA LYS A 121 7.28 -6.70 13.50
C LYS A 121 8.48 -5.74 13.53
N ASP A 122 9.70 -6.24 13.58
CA ASP A 122 10.90 -5.40 13.64
C ASP A 122 11.45 -5.09 12.25
N GLY A 123 11.37 -6.04 11.31
CA GLY A 123 11.93 -5.87 9.95
C GLY A 123 11.24 -4.81 9.09
N ILE A 124 10.02 -4.38 9.45
CA ILE A 124 9.37 -3.24 8.77
C ILE A 124 10.13 -1.92 8.96
N LEU A 125 10.91 -1.81 10.05
CA LEU A 125 11.71 -0.62 10.35
C LEU A 125 12.89 -0.42 9.40
N ASP A 126 13.24 -1.43 8.61
CA ASP A 126 14.21 -1.28 7.52
C ASP A 126 13.65 -0.41 6.38
N TYR A 127 12.33 -0.27 6.29
CA TYR A 127 11.63 0.43 5.21
C TYR A 127 10.91 1.69 5.66
N VAL A 128 10.38 1.72 6.88
CA VAL A 128 9.61 2.85 7.41
C VAL A 128 10.18 3.27 8.76
N ASP A 129 10.50 4.55 8.93
CA ASP A 129 10.94 5.06 10.23
C ASP A 129 9.89 4.86 11.30
N ARG A 130 10.35 4.58 12.53
CA ARG A 130 9.46 4.31 13.67
C ARG A 130 8.44 5.43 13.89
N GLN A 131 8.85 6.69 13.70
CA GLN A 131 8.02 7.89 13.82
C GLN A 131 6.95 8.02 12.73
N ASN A 132 7.15 7.36 11.59
CA ASN A 132 6.25 7.36 10.43
C ASN A 132 5.39 6.09 10.35
N LEU A 133 5.57 5.16 11.29
CA LEU A 133 4.85 3.90 11.35
C LEU A 133 3.83 3.93 12.48
N ALA A 134 2.65 3.36 12.21
CA ALA A 134 1.57 3.28 13.19
C ALA A 134 1.96 2.48 14.43
N LYS A 135 1.47 2.90 15.61
CA LYS A 135 1.66 2.16 16.88
C LYS A 135 1.27 0.68 16.80
N TYR A 136 0.18 0.34 16.11
CA TYR A 136 -0.26 -1.05 16.00
C TYR A 136 0.67 -1.93 15.13
N MET A 137 1.56 -1.34 14.34
CA MET A 137 2.61 -2.03 13.59
C MET A 137 3.99 -1.94 14.27
N GLY A 138 4.05 -1.46 15.52
CA GLY A 138 5.30 -1.34 16.27
C GLY A 138 6.03 0.01 16.10
N GLY A 139 5.40 0.99 15.45
CA GLY A 139 5.90 2.35 15.35
C GLY A 139 5.51 3.25 16.54
N GLU A 140 5.72 4.55 16.37
CA GLU A 140 5.46 5.59 17.36
C GLU A 140 4.33 6.55 16.94
N ASP A 141 3.93 6.55 15.66
CA ASP A 141 2.89 7.46 15.16
C ASP A 141 1.54 7.16 15.84
N PRO A 142 1.02 8.09 16.66
CA PRO A 142 -0.27 7.91 17.33
C PRO A 142 -1.46 8.08 16.39
N TYR A 143 -1.25 8.44 15.11
CA TYR A 143 -2.33 8.72 14.17
C TYR A 143 -3.23 7.52 13.93
N VAL A 144 -4.51 7.73 14.19
CA VAL A 144 -5.60 6.82 13.85
C VAL A 144 -6.42 7.52 12.78
N TYR A 145 -6.39 6.96 11.57
CA TYR A 145 -7.17 7.50 10.47
C TYR A 145 -8.66 7.35 10.72
N ASN A 146 -9.35 8.48 10.61
CA ASN A 146 -10.80 8.57 10.56
C ASN A 146 -11.17 9.23 9.24
N TYR A 147 -12.11 8.62 8.52
CA TYR A 147 -12.56 9.19 7.26
C TYR A 147 -13.35 10.48 7.53
N GLU A 148 -12.89 11.56 6.92
CA GLU A 148 -13.61 12.84 6.86
C GLU A 148 -14.04 13.08 5.41
N LYS A 149 -15.33 13.42 5.22
CA LYS A 149 -15.86 13.77 3.91
C LYS A 149 -15.05 14.95 3.33
N GLY A 150 -14.49 14.77 2.14
CA GLY A 150 -13.67 15.78 1.46
C GLY A 150 -12.18 15.74 1.82
N LYS A 151 -11.76 14.92 2.79
CA LYS A 151 -10.34 14.71 3.14
C LYS A 151 -10.00 13.21 3.16
N PRO A 152 -10.10 12.53 2.01
CA PRO A 152 -9.90 11.09 1.94
C PRO A 152 -8.48 10.65 2.31
N LEU A 153 -7.48 11.53 2.16
CA LEU A 153 -6.09 11.23 2.50
C LEU A 153 -5.70 11.60 3.94
N GLY A 154 -6.63 12.12 4.74
CA GLY A 154 -6.34 12.59 6.09
C GLY A 154 -5.23 13.65 6.14
N GLU A 155 -4.51 13.72 7.26
CA GLU A 155 -3.46 14.71 7.49
C GLU A 155 -2.04 14.16 7.29
N ARG A 156 -1.91 12.85 7.07
CA ARG A 156 -0.61 12.15 7.05
C ARG A 156 -0.04 11.91 5.65
N CYS A 157 -0.73 12.35 4.62
CA CYS A 157 -0.17 12.44 3.28
C CYS A 157 0.20 13.92 3.03
N PRO A 158 1.41 14.40 3.36
CA PRO A 158 1.79 15.78 3.05
C PRO A 158 1.93 15.97 1.54
N ARG A 159 1.66 17.18 1.03
CA ARG A 159 2.05 17.53 -0.34
C ARG A 159 3.57 17.58 -0.43
N VAL A 160 4.11 17.05 -1.51
CA VAL A 160 5.56 17.08 -1.75
C VAL A 160 5.92 18.36 -2.49
N SER A 161 7.01 19.01 -2.07
CA SER A 161 7.52 20.24 -2.69
C SER A 161 8.64 20.00 -3.70
N TYR A 162 8.89 18.75 -4.11
CA TYR A 162 9.92 18.48 -5.12
C TYR A 162 9.62 19.32 -6.37
N PRO A 163 10.64 19.86 -7.05
CA PRO A 163 10.41 20.47 -8.34
C PRO A 163 9.80 19.40 -9.25
N LYS A 164 8.62 19.68 -9.81
CA LYS A 164 8.06 18.88 -10.91
C LYS A 164 9.19 18.69 -11.91
N VAL A 165 9.60 17.45 -12.17
CA VAL A 165 10.62 17.16 -13.16
C VAL A 165 10.18 17.84 -14.44
N VAL A 166 10.88 18.89 -14.86
CA VAL A 166 10.62 19.55 -16.13
C VAL A 166 10.98 18.52 -17.17
N ILE A 167 9.96 17.94 -17.81
CA ILE A 167 10.14 17.04 -18.93
C ILE A 167 10.81 17.90 -20.02
N PRO A 168 12.06 17.61 -20.43
CA PRO A 168 12.66 18.32 -21.54
C PRO A 168 11.75 18.18 -22.78
N PRO A 169 11.66 19.23 -23.61
CA PRO A 169 10.78 19.24 -24.78
C PRO A 169 11.03 18.07 -25.73
#